data_AF-A0A7X8FX90-F1
#
_entry.id   AF-A0A7X8FX90-F1
#
_cell.length_a   1.000
_cell.length_b   1.000
_cell.length_c   1.000
_cell.angle_alpha   90.00
_cell.angle_beta   90.00
_cell.angle_gamma   90.00
#
_symmetry.space_group_name_H-M   'P 1'
#
loop_
_entity.id
_entity.type
_entity.pdbx_description
1 polymer ?
#
loop_
_entity_poly.entity_id
_entity_poly.type
_entity_poly.pdbx_seq_one_letter_code
_entity_poly.pdbx_strand_id
1 'polypeptide(L)'
;MPFNDIYGINAFGDSVMRDRLPKAIYKELKSVQAGECELTNACAEVVANAMKDWAIEKGCTHYTHWFQPMTGLTAEKHDSFISPTA
;
A
#
# COMPACT_ATOMS: atom_id res chain seq x y z
N MET A 1 4.45 -21.03 -16.17
CA MET A 1 4.14 -19.59 -15.94
C MET A 1 5.24 -18.77 -16.61
N PRO A 2 4.94 -18.03 -17.69
CA PRO A 2 5.80 -16.99 -18.23
C PRO A 2 6.27 -16.00 -17.16
N PHE A 3 7.47 -15.43 -17.32
CA PHE A 3 8.03 -14.43 -16.38
C PHE A 3 7.11 -13.22 -16.16
N ASN A 4 6.45 -12.75 -17.22
CA ASN A 4 5.51 -11.63 -17.13
C ASN A 4 4.32 -11.92 -16.20
N ASP A 5 3.96 -13.18 -16.01
CA ASP A 5 2.79 -13.57 -15.20
C ASP A 5 3.13 -13.68 -13.71
N ILE A 6 4.42 -13.63 -13.34
CA ILE A 6 4.90 -13.75 -11.96
C ILE A 6 5.55 -12.46 -11.45
N TYR A 7 6.03 -11.60 -12.34
CA TYR A 7 6.67 -10.35 -11.94
C TYR A 7 5.66 -9.37 -11.35
N GLY A 8 5.94 -8.83 -10.16
CA GLY A 8 5.13 -7.77 -9.55
C GLY A 8 3.73 -8.19 -9.06
N ILE A 9 3.38 -9.48 -9.12
CA ILE A 9 2.03 -9.95 -8.76
C ILE A 9 1.62 -9.63 -7.32
N ASN A 10 2.59 -9.47 -6.41
CA ASN A 10 2.39 -9.13 -5.00
C ASN A 10 2.87 -7.71 -4.68
N ALA A 11 2.90 -6.83 -5.68
CA ALA A 11 3.14 -5.40 -5.50
C ALA A 11 1.83 -4.63 -5.76
N PHE A 12 1.50 -3.70 -4.86
CA PHE A 12 0.44 -2.73 -5.09
C PHE A 12 0.96 -1.62 -6.02
N GLY A 13 1.22 -2.01 -7.27
CA GLY A 13 1.84 -1.16 -8.29
C GLY A 13 0.85 -0.25 -9.04
N ASP A 14 1.35 0.44 -10.07
CA ASP A 14 0.57 1.45 -10.82
C ASP A 14 -0.71 0.90 -11.48
N SER A 15 -0.64 -0.31 -12.05
CA SER A 15 -1.80 -0.98 -12.64
C SER A 15 -2.90 -1.23 -11.59
N VAL A 16 -2.52 -1.83 -10.46
CA VAL A 16 -3.43 -2.14 -9.35
C VAL A 16 -4.03 -0.84 -8.77
N MET A 17 -3.20 0.18 -8.57
CA MET A 17 -3.65 1.49 -8.10
C MET A 17 -4.66 2.12 -9.06
N ARG A 18 -4.42 2.05 -10.38
CA ARG A 18 -5.33 2.61 -11.38
C ARG A 18 -6.68 1.89 -11.43
N ASP A 19 -6.68 0.58 -11.21
CA ASP A 19 -7.90 -0.24 -11.23
C ASP A 19 -8.74 -0.07 -9.96
N ARG A 20 -8.10 0.16 -8.80
CA ARG A 20 -8.78 0.19 -7.50
C ARG A 20 -9.06 1.58 -6.93
N LEU A 21 -8.24 2.58 -7.25
CA LEU A 21 -8.40 3.92 -6.68
C LEU A 21 -9.36 4.77 -7.52
N PRO A 22 -10.17 5.64 -6.87
CA PRO A 22 -10.91 6.67 -7.58
C PRO A 22 -9.95 7.55 -8.41
N LYS A 23 -10.38 7.96 -9.61
CA LYS A 23 -9.53 8.74 -10.54
C LYS A 23 -8.91 9.98 -9.90
N ALA A 24 -9.66 10.68 -9.05
CA ALA A 24 -9.17 11.86 -8.33
C ALA A 24 -8.04 11.51 -7.36
N ILE A 25 -8.24 10.46 -6.55
CA ILE A 25 -7.26 9.98 -5.56
C ILE A 25 -6.01 9.44 -6.25
N TYR A 26 -6.15 8.66 -7.33
CA TYR A 26 -5.02 8.19 -8.12
C TYR A 26 -4.19 9.37 -8.65
N LYS A 27 -4.85 10.39 -9.22
CA LYS A 27 -4.16 11.58 -9.74
C LYS A 27 -3.45 12.35 -8.63
N GLU A 28 -4.12 12.59 -7.50
CA GLU A 28 -3.52 13.25 -6.33
C GLU A 28 -2.29 12.49 -5.84
N LEU A 29 -2.38 11.17 -5.70
CA LEU A 29 -1.27 10.32 -5.30
C LEU A 29 -0.07 10.40 -6.28
N LYS A 30 -0.32 10.51 -7.58
CA LYS A 30 0.75 10.73 -8.58
C LYS A 30 1.44 12.08 -8.41
N SER A 31 0.69 13.14 -8.12
CA SER A 31 1.26 14.47 -7.83
C SER A 31 2.07 14.47 -6.54
N VAL A 32 1.60 13.77 -5.49
CA VAL A 32 2.36 13.56 -4.24
C VAL A 32 3.68 12.83 -4.51
N GLN A 33 3.64 11.75 -5.29
CA GLN A 33 4.85 10.99 -5.68
C GLN A 33 5.84 11.83 -6.50
N ALA A 34 5.36 12.80 -7.27
CA ALA A 34 6.17 13.74 -8.03
C ALA A 34 6.71 14.91 -7.17
N GLY A 35 6.30 15.01 -5.90
CA GLY A 35 6.68 16.12 -5.01
C GLY A 35 5.97 17.43 -5.29
N GLU A 36 4.86 17.40 -6.04
CA GLU A 36 4.08 18.60 -6.41
C GLU A 36 3.18 19.07 -5.26
N CYS A 37 2.77 18.16 -4.37
CA CYS A 37 1.95 18.45 -3.21
C CYS A 37 2.21 17.46 -2.05
N GLU A 38 1.74 17.81 -0.86
CA GLU A 38 1.78 16.92 0.30
C GLU A 38 0.61 15.94 0.29
N LEU A 39 0.82 14.76 0.90
CA LEU A 39 -0.22 13.75 1.06
C LEU A 39 -1.27 14.24 2.07
N THR A 40 -2.51 14.37 1.62
CA THR A 40 -3.63 14.68 2.52
C THR A 40 -4.08 13.43 3.29
N ASN A 41 -4.58 13.61 4.52
CA ASN A 41 -5.12 12.50 5.31
C ASN A 41 -6.27 11.79 4.59
N ALA A 42 -7.14 12.54 3.90
CA ALA A 42 -8.25 11.96 3.14
C ALA A 42 -7.76 11.06 2.00
N CYS A 43 -6.73 11.50 1.25
CA CYS A 43 -6.11 10.66 0.23
C CYS A 43 -5.44 9.42 0.85
N ALA A 44 -4.71 9.61 1.95
CA ALA A 44 -4.05 8.52 2.67
C ALA A 44 -5.04 7.46 3.15
N GLU A 45 -6.19 7.85 3.72
CA GLU A 45 -7.23 6.94 4.18
C GLU A 45 -7.81 6.10 3.04
N VAL A 46 -8.12 6.72 1.90
CA VAL A 46 -8.66 5.99 0.73
C VAL A 46 -7.63 5.00 0.18
N VAL A 47 -6.36 5.43 0.05
CA VAL A 47 -5.28 4.56 -0.42
C VAL A 47 -5.03 3.42 0.54
N ALA A 48 -5.00 3.68 1.85
CA ALA A 48 -4.78 2.66 2.88
C ALA A 48 -5.88 1.60 2.86
N ASN A 49 -7.15 1.99 2.76
CA ASN A 49 -8.27 1.05 2.66
C ASN A 49 -8.18 0.19 1.40
N ALA A 50 -7.93 0.80 0.23
CA ALA A 50 -7.79 0.06 -1.03
C ALA A 50 -6.61 -0.93 -1.00
N MET A 51 -5.49 -0.53 -0.38
CA MET A 51 -4.31 -1.37 -0.22
C MET A 51 -4.57 -2.53 0.75
N LYS A 52 -5.27 -2.27 1.87
CA LYS A 52 -5.69 -3.28 2.83
C LYS A 52 -6.58 -4.34 2.17
N ASP A 53 -7.63 -3.91 1.47
CA ASP A 53 -8.56 -4.84 0.81
C ASP A 53 -7.84 -5.71 -0.23
N TRP A 54 -6.98 -5.11 -1.05
CA TRP A 54 -6.14 -5.83 -2.01
C TRP A 54 -5.21 -6.85 -1.34
N ALA A 55 -4.61 -6.50 -0.20
CA ALA A 55 -3.73 -7.40 0.53
C ALA A 55 -4.50 -8.56 1.15
N ILE A 56 -5.68 -8.30 1.73
CA ILE A 56 -6.56 -9.32 2.32
C ILE A 56 -7.04 -10.31 1.26
N GLU A 57 -7.41 -9.85 0.06
CA GLU A 57 -7.76 -10.73 -1.08
C GLU A 57 -6.63 -11.68 -1.46
N LYS A 58 -5.37 -11.29 -1.18
CA LYS A 58 -4.17 -12.12 -1.39
C LYS A 58 -3.81 -12.98 -0.17
N GLY A 59 -4.62 -12.97 0.88
CA GLY A 59 -4.42 -13.75 2.10
C GLY A 59 -3.52 -13.08 3.13
N CYS A 60 -3.18 -11.79 2.98
CA CYS A 60 -2.42 -11.06 4.01
C CYS A 60 -3.28 -10.82 5.25
N THR A 61 -2.70 -11.04 6.42
CA THR A 61 -3.36 -10.89 7.73
C THR A 61 -2.78 -9.77 8.59
N HIS A 62 -1.59 -9.29 8.22
CA HIS A 62 -0.82 -8.30 8.95
C HIS A 62 -0.26 -7.25 8.00
N TYR A 63 0.09 -6.09 8.55
CA TYR A 63 0.88 -5.06 7.89
C TYR A 63 2.08 -4.68 8.76
N THR A 64 3.07 -4.05 8.15
CA THR A 64 4.25 -3.54 8.84
C THR A 64 4.75 -2.27 8.17
N HIS A 65 5.35 -1.38 8.95
CA HIS A 65 6.16 -0.29 8.41
C HIS A 65 7.56 -0.85 8.13
N TRP A 66 7.81 -1.24 6.88
CA TRP A 66 9.13 -1.72 6.47
C TRP A 66 10.09 -0.54 6.29
N PHE A 67 11.17 -0.51 7.07
CA PHE A 67 12.27 0.45 6.88
C PHE A 67 13.60 -0.16 7.36
N GLN A 68 14.73 0.35 6.85
CA GLN A 68 16.06 -0.01 7.34
C GLN A 68 16.57 1.06 8.30
N PRO A 69 16.64 0.79 9.62
CA PRO A 69 17.22 1.74 10.56
C PRO A 69 18.75 1.78 10.45
N MET A 70 19.34 2.95 10.72
CA MET A 70 20.80 3.15 10.70
C MET A 70 21.53 2.49 11.90
N THR A 71 20.82 1.74 12.74
CA THR A 71 21.35 1.07 13.92
C THR A 71 21.99 -0.29 13.61
N GLY A 72 21.91 -0.76 12.36
CA GLY A 72 22.49 -2.04 11.92
C GLY A 72 21.69 -3.28 12.35
N LEU A 73 20.55 -3.09 13.03
CA LEU A 73 19.62 -4.16 13.41
C LEU A 73 18.33 -4.06 12.60
N THR A 74 17.67 -5.17 12.34
CA THR A 74 16.36 -5.14 11.66
C THR A 74 15.28 -4.82 12.69
N ALA A 75 14.47 -3.79 12.42
CA ALA A 75 13.27 -3.51 13.20
C ALA A 75 12.09 -4.24 12.56
N GLU A 76 11.46 -5.16 13.28
CA GLU A 76 10.29 -5.92 12.83
C GLU A 76 9.11 -5.63 13.75
N LYS A 77 7.96 -5.27 13.18
CA LYS A 77 6.70 -5.13 13.90
C LYS A 77 5.56 -5.62 13.01
N HIS A 78 4.82 -6.63 13.42
CA HIS A 78 3.69 -7.16 12.67
C HIS A 78 2.39 -6.75 13.36
N ASP A 79 1.67 -5.78 12.78
CA ASP A 79 0.38 -5.34 13.27
C ASP A 79 -0.74 -6.07 12.50
N SER A 80 -1.70 -6.65 13.21
CA SER A 80 -2.83 -7.35 12.59
C SER A 80 -3.86 -6.36 12.04
N PHE A 81 -4.56 -6.73 10.97
CA PHE A 81 -5.72 -5.97 10.49
C PHE A 81 -6.95 -6.04 11.42
N ILE A 82 -6.95 -6.94 12.41
CA ILE A 82 -8.05 -7.13 13.36
C ILE A 82 -8.04 -5.98 14.39
N SER A 83 -9.16 -5.24 14.44
CA SER A 83 -9.47 -4.32 15.54
C SER A 83 -10.49 -5.00 16.47
N PRO A 84 -10.21 -5.15 17.78
CA PRO A 84 -11.12 -5.80 18.74
C PRO A 84 -12.49 -5.12 18.92
N THR A 85 -12.65 -3.89 18.42
CA THR A 85 -13.90 -3.13 18.50
C THR A 85 -14.10 -2.41 17.18
N ALA A 86 -15.08 -2.85 16.40
CA ALA A 86 -15.64 -2.14 15.24
C ALA A 86 -17.11 -1.86 15.54
#